data_AF-A0A4R4Z8N0-F1
#
_entry.id   AF-A0A4R4Z8N0-F1
#
_cell.length_a   1.000
_cell.length_b   1.000
_cell.length_c   1.000
_cell.angle_alpha   90.00
_cell.angle_beta   90.00
_cell.angle_gamma   90.00
#
_symmetry.space_group_name_H-M   'P 1'
#
loop_
_entity.id
_entity.type
_entity.pdbx_description
1 polymer ?
#
loop_
_entity_poly.entity_id
_entity_poly.type
_entity_poly.pdbx_seq_one_letter_code
_entity_poly.pdbx_strand_id
1 'polypeptide(L)'
;MTRIRDELFDCEQAIHYLAALHFNGFTVTIHSPKTSPDGLYCVTAYGHKGKRNMVFRGSHARLHMAIRQAGRKLGKDRLQAYMLHSLDAGLLLLADQPAEQEAGATP
;
A
#
# COMPACT_ATOMS: atom_id res chain seq x y z
N MET A 1 -2.98 4.20 -24.11
CA MET A 1 -3.50 4.92 -22.92
C MET A 1 -3.75 4.02 -21.68
N THR A 2 -3.57 2.70 -21.76
CA THR A 2 -3.77 1.75 -20.64
C THR A 2 -2.60 1.68 -19.65
N ARG A 3 -1.36 1.82 -20.14
CA ARG A 3 -0.14 1.64 -19.31
C ARG A 3 -0.01 2.63 -18.15
N ILE A 4 -0.35 3.91 -18.36
CA ILE A 4 -0.29 4.95 -17.32
C ILE A 4 -1.31 4.69 -16.21
N ARG A 5 -2.52 4.23 -16.57
CA ARG A 5 -3.56 3.89 -15.60
C ARG A 5 -3.15 2.69 -14.75
N ASP A 6 -2.54 1.68 -15.37
CA ASP A 6 -2.05 0.49 -14.66
C ASP A 6 -0.92 0.82 -13.67
N GLU A 7 -0.02 1.73 -14.04
CA GLU A 7 1.07 2.20 -13.17
C GLU A 7 0.56 3.08 -12.02
N LEU A 8 -0.40 3.97 -12.29
CA LEU A 8 -1.03 4.79 -11.24
C LEU A 8 -1.74 3.91 -10.20
N PHE A 9 -2.49 2.91 -10.68
CA PHE A 9 -3.16 1.92 -9.82
C PHE A 9 -2.16 1.10 -8.99
N ASP A 10 -1.02 0.69 -9.56
CA ASP A 10 0.05 -0.01 -8.81
C ASP A 10 0.57 0.86 -7.66
N CYS A 11 0.77 2.15 -7.91
CA CYS A 11 1.25 3.11 -6.91
C CYS A 11 0.22 3.37 -5.80
N GLU A 12 -1.04 3.65 -6.14
CA GLU A 12 -2.12 3.87 -5.17
C GLU A 12 -2.28 2.68 -4.23
N GLN A 13 -2.36 1.47 -4.79
CA GLN A 13 -2.47 0.25 -4.00
C GLN A 13 -1.22 0.00 -3.15
N ALA A 14 -0.03 0.29 -3.66
CA ALA A 14 1.21 0.18 -2.89
C ALA A 14 1.20 1.10 -1.66
N ILE A 15 0.74 2.35 -1.81
CA ILE A 15 0.64 3.32 -0.70
C ILE A 15 -0.27 2.77 0.41
N HIS A 16 -1.45 2.24 0.04
CA HIS A 16 -2.38 1.66 1.01
C HIS A 16 -1.76 0.50 1.81
N TYR A 17 -1.07 -0.41 1.13
CA TYR A 17 -0.40 -1.52 1.83
C TYR A 17 0.77 -1.07 2.71
N LEU A 18 1.53 -0.05 2.29
CA LEU A 18 2.61 0.52 3.10
C LEU A 18 2.08 1.18 4.37
N ALA A 19 1.01 1.97 4.24
CA ALA A 19 0.37 2.60 5.38
C ALA A 19 -0.16 1.57 6.38
N ALA A 20 -0.74 0.46 5.89
CA ALA A 20 -1.18 -0.66 6.71
C ALA A 20 -0.04 -1.29 7.53
N LEU A 21 1.11 -1.51 6.89
CA LEU A 21 2.29 -2.08 7.52
C LEU A 21 2.83 -1.16 8.60
N HIS A 22 2.96 0.13 8.27
CA HIS A 22 3.44 1.14 9.20
C HIS A 22 2.53 1.29 10.42
N PHE A 23 1.21 1.34 10.21
CA PHE A 23 0.23 1.39 11.29
C PHE A 23 0.33 0.19 12.24
N ASN A 24 0.69 -0.98 11.73
CA ASN A 24 0.91 -2.19 12.51
C ASN A 24 2.32 -2.28 13.15
N GLY A 25 3.11 -1.19 13.09
CA GLY A 25 4.44 -1.11 13.69
C GLY A 25 5.54 -1.80 12.89
N PHE A 26 5.36 -1.95 11.58
CA PHE A 26 6.37 -2.51 10.69
C PHE A 26 7.12 -1.42 9.92
N THR A 27 8.44 -1.59 9.84
CA THR A 27 9.31 -0.85 8.93
C THR A 27 9.58 -1.72 7.70
N VAL A 28 9.60 -1.13 6.51
CA VAL A 28 9.83 -1.88 5.27
C VAL A 28 11.08 -1.42 4.53
N THR A 29 11.72 -2.37 3.86
CA THR A 29 12.77 -2.11 2.86
C THR A 29 12.29 -2.64 1.52
N ILE A 30 12.47 -1.84 0.47
CA ILE A 30 11.99 -2.13 -0.88
C ILE A 30 13.19 -2.06 -1.83
N HIS A 31 13.39 -3.12 -2.59
CA HIS A 31 14.34 -3.15 -3.71
C HIS A 31 13.55 -3.14 -5.02
N SER A 32 13.96 -2.26 -5.93
CA SER A 32 13.36 -2.16 -7.26
C SER A 32 13.86 -3.29 -8.19
N PRO A 33 13.13 -3.61 -9.28
CA PRO A 33 13.59 -4.49 -10.34
C PRO A 33 14.98 -4.16 -10.91
N LYS A 34 15.40 -2.89 -10.83
CA LYS A 34 16.71 -2.44 -11.32
C LYS A 34 17.86 -2.84 -10.40
N THR A 35 17.57 -3.08 -9.12
CA THR A 35 18.55 -3.33 -8.07
C THR A 35 18.46 -4.75 -7.52
N SER A 36 17.42 -5.50 -7.89
CA SER A 36 17.23 -6.88 -7.49
C SER A 36 17.79 -7.84 -8.56
N PRO A 37 18.45 -8.94 -8.15
CA PRO A 37 19.07 -9.88 -9.09
C PRO A 37 18.03 -10.70 -9.88
N ASP A 38 16.79 -10.77 -9.41
CA ASP A 38 15.68 -11.48 -10.04
C ASP A 38 14.83 -10.59 -10.96
N GLY A 39 15.13 -9.29 -11.05
CA GLY A 39 14.35 -8.33 -11.83
C GLY A 39 12.94 -8.08 -11.28
N LEU A 40 12.69 -8.40 -10.00
CA LEU A 40 11.39 -8.21 -9.35
C LEU A 40 11.47 -7.14 -8.26
N TYR A 41 10.33 -6.55 -7.88
CA TYR A 41 10.27 -5.84 -6.60
C TYR A 41 10.45 -6.84 -5.47
N CYS A 42 11.41 -6.59 -4.59
CA CYS A 42 11.66 -7.37 -3.39
C CYS A 42 11.39 -6.52 -2.15
N VAL A 43 10.42 -6.92 -1.33
CA VAL A 43 9.99 -6.19 -0.13
C VAL A 43 10.27 -7.03 1.10
N THR A 44 10.94 -6.43 2.08
CA THR A 44 11.11 -7.01 3.41
C THR A 44 10.45 -6.13 4.46
N ALA A 45 9.54 -6.69 5.23
CA ALA A 45 8.90 -6.05 6.38
C ALA A 45 9.54 -6.54 7.68
N TYR A 46 9.92 -5.61 8.54
CA TYR A 46 10.55 -5.81 9.83
C TYR A 46 9.64 -5.29 10.93
N GLY A 47 9.43 -6.06 11.98
CA GLY A 47 8.65 -5.59 13.13
C GLY A 47 9.01 -6.35 14.39
N HIS A 48 8.33 -6.01 15.47
CA HIS A 48 8.57 -6.58 16.79
C HIS A 48 7.26 -7.01 17.43
N LYS A 49 7.24 -8.20 18.06
CA LYS A 49 6.13 -8.67 18.90
C LYS A 49 6.68 -9.10 20.25
N GLY A 50 6.56 -8.22 21.24
CA GLY A 50 7.24 -8.39 22.52
C GLY A 50 8.76 -8.41 22.32
N LYS A 51 9.43 -9.48 22.77
CA LYS A 51 10.89 -9.67 22.61
C LYS A 51 11.30 -10.35 21.29
N ARG A 52 10.35 -10.65 20.39
CA ARG A 52 10.64 -11.37 19.14
C ARG A 52 10.71 -10.41 17.96
N ASN A 53 11.80 -10.49 17.20
CA ASN A 53 11.92 -9.84 15.90
C ASN A 53 11.18 -10.66 14.86
N MET A 54 10.42 -10.00 14.00
CA MET A 54 9.65 -10.61 12.93
C MET A 54 10.14 -10.06 11.59
N VAL A 55 10.40 -10.94 10.63
CA VAL A 55 10.88 -10.58 9.30
C VAL A 55 10.06 -11.33 8.26
N PHE A 56 9.49 -10.59 7.31
CA PHE A 56 8.64 -11.14 6.26
C PHE A 56 9.04 -10.62 4.90
N ARG A 57 9.02 -11.50 3.90
CA ARG A 57 9.51 -11.20 2.55
C ARG A 57 8.47 -11.49 1.50
N GLY A 58 8.32 -10.59 0.54
CA GLY A 58 7.49 -10.74 -0.65
C GLY A 58 8.23 -10.27 -1.90
N SER A 59 7.99 -10.94 -3.02
CA SER A 59 8.63 -10.60 -4.30
C SER A 59 7.63 -10.70 -5.44
N HIS A 60 7.59 -9.67 -6.30
CA HIS A 60 6.66 -9.65 -7.45
C HIS A 60 7.09 -8.63 -8.50
N ALA A 61 6.63 -8.82 -9.75
CA ALA A 61 6.86 -7.85 -10.84
C ALA A 61 6.12 -6.51 -10.65
N ARG A 62 5.21 -6.42 -9.68
CA ARG A 62 4.38 -5.24 -9.38
C ARG A 62 4.59 -4.88 -7.91
N LEU A 63 4.76 -3.60 -7.62
CA LEU A 63 5.16 -3.15 -6.29
C LEU A 63 4.08 -3.49 -5.25
N HIS A 64 2.81 -3.17 -5.53
CA HIS A 64 1.73 -3.43 -4.57
C HIS A 64 1.61 -4.92 -4.21
N MET A 65 1.86 -5.81 -5.17
CA MET A 65 1.80 -7.25 -4.96
C MET A 65 2.96 -7.76 -4.10
N ALA A 66 4.17 -7.23 -4.28
CA ALA A 66 5.32 -7.58 -3.42
C ALA A 66 5.06 -7.15 -1.97
N ILE A 67 4.53 -5.94 -1.77
CA ILE A 67 4.16 -5.43 -0.44
C ILE A 67 3.04 -6.28 0.17
N ARG A 68 1.99 -6.57 -0.61
CA ARG A 68 0.87 -7.43 -0.18
C ARG A 68 1.33 -8.84 0.21
N GLN A 69 2.29 -9.42 -0.51
CA GLN A 69 2.84 -10.74 -0.17
C GLN A 69 3.63 -10.71 1.14
N ALA A 70 4.49 -9.70 1.34
CA ALA A 70 5.16 -9.49 2.62
C ALA A 70 4.12 -9.31 3.74
N GLY A 71 3.05 -8.55 3.45
CA GLY A 71 1.91 -8.29 4.31
C GLY A 71 1.13 -9.54 4.74
N ARG A 72 0.75 -10.40 3.79
CA ARG A 72 0.01 -11.65 4.06
C ARG A 72 0.76 -12.58 5.00
N LYS A 73 2.09 -12.61 4.92
CA LYS A 73 2.92 -13.45 5.79
C LYS A 73 2.97 -12.95 7.24
N LEU A 74 2.62 -11.69 7.52
CA LEU A 74 2.51 -11.12 8.88
C LEU A 74 1.34 -11.71 9.68
N GLY A 75 0.36 -12.30 8.99
CA GLY A 75 -0.94 -12.71 9.53
C GLY A 75 -2.07 -12.02 8.76
N LYS A 76 -3.01 -12.81 8.24
CA LYS A 76 -4.09 -12.33 7.35
C LYS A 76 -4.97 -11.27 8.02
N ASP A 77 -5.22 -11.41 9.32
CA ASP A 77 -6.26 -10.63 10.01
C ASP A 77 -5.89 -9.16 10.22
N ARG A 78 -4.61 -8.84 10.43
CA ARG A 78 -4.16 -7.46 10.75
C ARG A 78 -4.10 -6.54 9.54
N LEU A 79 -3.66 -7.07 8.39
CA LEU A 79 -3.63 -6.30 7.14
C LEU A 79 -5.04 -6.09 6.59
N GLN A 80 -5.90 -7.09 6.75
CA GLN A 80 -7.29 -7.04 6.29
C GLN A 80 -8.13 -6.08 7.14
N ALA A 81 -7.89 -6.04 8.47
CA ALA A 81 -8.52 -5.06 9.35
C ALA A 81 -8.13 -3.61 9.00
N TYR A 82 -6.87 -3.33 8.68
CA TYR A 82 -6.49 -1.99 8.21
C TYR A 82 -7.09 -1.67 6.85
N MET A 83 -7.05 -2.60 5.88
CA MET A 83 -7.67 -2.35 4.56
C MET A 83 -9.16 -2.02 4.68
N LEU A 84 -9.89 -2.72 5.56
CA LEU A 84 -11.30 -2.45 5.84
C LEU A 84 -11.49 -1.06 6.49
N HIS A 85 -10.68 -0.72 7.50
CA HIS A 85 -10.70 0.60 8.14
C HIS A 85 -10.27 1.75 7.21
N SER A 86 -9.32 1.53 6.31
CA SER A 86 -8.83 2.55 5.38
C SER A 86 -9.77 2.77 4.19
N LEU A 87 -10.54 1.75 3.81
CA LEU A 87 -11.63 1.89 2.84
C LEU A 87 -12.75 2.77 3.42
N ASP A 88 -13.11 2.58 4.69
CA ASP A 88 -14.06 3.46 5.39
C ASP A 88 -13.51 4.88 5.58
N ALA A 89 -12.23 5.02 5.92
CA ALA A 89 -11.58 6.33 6.08
C ALA A 89 -11.44 7.09 4.74
N GLY A 90 -11.19 6.38 3.64
CA GLY A 90 -11.20 6.95 2.29
C GLY A 90 -12.60 7.38 1.84
N LEU A 91 -13.64 6.64 2.25
CA LEU A 91 -15.04 7.04 2.04
C LEU A 91 -15.41 8.31 2.82
N LEU A 92 -14.90 8.45 4.05
CA LEU A 92 -15.11 9.64 4.88
C LEU A 92 -14.36 10.87 4.36
N LEU A 93 -13.14 10.70 3.83
CA LEU A 93 -12.36 11.78 3.20
C LEU A 93 -12.97 12.27 1.87
N LEU A 94 -13.67 11.38 1.14
CA LEU A 94 -14.42 11.76 -0.06
C LEU A 94 -15.78 12.41 0.26
N ALA A 95 -16.38 12.08 1.41
CA ALA A 95 -17.63 12.68 1.86
C ALA A 95 -17.45 14.11 2.43
N ASP A 96 -16.22 14.51 2.78
CA ASP A 96 -15.89 15.82 3.33
C ASP A 96 -15.27 16.78 2.29
N GLN A 97 -15.29 16.42 1.01
CA GLN A 97 -14.98 17.36 -0.07
C GLN A 97 -16.18 18.29 -0.26
N PRO A 98 -16.10 19.60 0.04
CA PRO A 98 -17.17 20.52 -0.30
C PRO A 98 -17.32 20.50 -1.83
N ALA A 99 -18.54 20.25 -2.30
CA ALA A 99 -18.85 20.33 -3.72
C ALA A 99 -18.36 21.67 -4.26
N GLU A 100 -17.33 21.67 -5.10
CA GLU A 100 -16.94 22.85 -5.85
C GLU A 100 -18.15 23.30 -6.66
N GLN A 101 -18.82 24.36 -6.21
CA GLN A 101 -19.85 25.03 -6.98
C GLN A 101 -19.19 25.55 -8.25
N GLU A 102 -19.53 24.96 -9.38
CA GLU A 102 -19.33 25.56 -10.70
C GLU A 102 -20.02 26.92 -10.70
N ALA A 103 -19.26 27.97 -10.39
CA ALA A 103 -19.67 29.34 -10.63
C ALA A 103 -19.63 29.54 -12.14
N GLY A 104 -20.79 29.35 -12.77
CA GLY A 104 -21.03 29.69 -14.16
C GLY A 104 -20.59 31.12 -14.44
N ALA A 105 -19.59 31.26 -15.29
CA ALA A 105 -19.18 32.53 -15.85
C ALA A 105 -20.09 32.87 -17.03
N THR A 106 -21.06 33.76 -16.84
CA THR A 106 -21.39 34.90 -17.73
C THR A 106 -22.65 35.61 -17.21
N PRO A 107 -22.70 36.95 -17.30
CA PRO A 107 -23.44 37.54 -18.42
C PRO A 107 -22.56 38.28 -19.42
#